data_AF-A0AAD5S697-F1
#
_entry.id   AF-A0AAD5S697-F1
#
_cell.length_a   1.000
_cell.length_b   1.000
_cell.length_c   1.000
_cell.angle_alpha   90.00
_cell.angle_beta   90.00
_cell.angle_gamma   90.00
#
_symmetry.space_group_name_H-M   'P 1'
#
loop_
_entity.id
_entity.type
_entity.pdbx_description
1 polymer ?
#
loop_
_entity_poly.entity_id
_entity_poly.type
_entity_poly.pdbx_seq_one_letter_code
_entity_poly.pdbx_strand_id
1 'polypeptide(L)'
;MPRFFSRSRSKSPQGTETSPTDGTAHPPRVSSLSASSLIPSWPKISKTSSTDASEEKEVKRVHIASFLESYPHLDIDELALTQYLDSLSADAAIDFLEDFRDATEGVLKPSKLGEVPWKGIENAGNSCYIDSLIVAMFGKESVFDALLTRELPNAGDAKSANLKRLQITLRLVVNQLRDGKLVSRYTMHRLRLDLIRSGWEGTSTSMACWSCQEDASELFLFLTSAFSAPFLPIEEVLFHGGAADKDDERVFTERMLQLGIPEEAKVKKMKGKTEQKDQNGQANGMVEGDSLHLEDILMESFFSSKVKVERTLDAPGNLKISVDAWQANRLLPFFTPQNEAGDDVGAGAEKFLSNSMMIPLLLK
;
A
#
# COMPACT_ATOMS: atom_id res chain seq x y z
N MET A 1 -14.60 -24.32 11.24
CA MET A 1 -15.33 -23.08 11.60
C MET A 1 -14.97 -22.69 13.02
N PRO A 2 -14.10 -21.69 13.23
CA PRO A 2 -14.01 -21.02 14.52
C PRO A 2 -14.96 -19.82 14.55
N ARG A 3 -15.59 -19.64 15.72
CA ARG A 3 -16.66 -18.70 15.99
C ARG A 3 -16.10 -17.30 16.29
N PHE A 4 -16.75 -16.29 15.73
CA PHE A 4 -16.54 -14.88 16.03
C PHE A 4 -16.75 -14.57 17.52
N PHE A 5 -15.82 -13.81 18.11
CA PHE A 5 -16.05 -13.12 19.37
C PHE A 5 -16.96 -11.90 19.13
N SER A 6 -18.14 -11.94 19.75
CA SER A 6 -19.10 -10.85 19.80
C SER A 6 -18.77 -9.89 20.94
N ARG A 7 -18.82 -8.58 20.66
CA ARG A 7 -18.69 -7.50 21.66
C ARG A 7 -20.10 -7.11 22.10
N SER A 8 -20.53 -7.53 23.29
CA SER A 8 -21.85 -7.17 23.83
C SER A 8 -21.79 -5.86 24.63
N ARG A 9 -22.58 -4.86 24.20
CA ARG A 9 -22.96 -3.68 24.96
C ARG A 9 -24.05 -4.02 25.97
N SER A 10 -23.94 -3.49 27.18
CA SER A 10 -24.91 -3.60 28.28
C SER A 10 -26.24 -2.88 27.99
N LYS A 11 -27.37 -3.56 28.26
CA LYS A 11 -28.72 -2.97 28.47
C LYS A 11 -28.96 -2.84 29.98
N SER A 12 -29.72 -1.87 30.48
CA SER A 12 -31.21 -1.86 30.55
C SER A 12 -31.68 -0.55 31.29
N PRO A 13 -32.98 -0.25 31.54
CA PRO A 13 -34.23 -1.00 31.27
C PRO A 13 -35.45 -0.22 30.68
N GLN A 14 -36.32 -1.03 30.05
CA GLN A 14 -37.80 -1.06 29.93
C GLN A 14 -38.69 0.19 29.90
N GLY A 15 -39.65 0.15 28.95
CA GLY A 15 -40.92 0.90 29.00
C GLY A 15 -41.86 0.63 27.80
N THR A 16 -42.69 -0.41 27.93
CA THR A 16 -44.05 -0.63 27.38
C THR A 16 -44.39 -0.64 25.88
N GLU A 17 -45.16 -1.68 25.54
CA GLU A 17 -45.74 -2.09 24.25
C GLU A 17 -46.85 -1.15 23.73
N THR A 18 -46.96 -1.01 22.41
CA THR A 18 -48.18 -1.29 21.61
C THR A 18 -47.80 -1.42 20.12
N SER A 19 -48.39 -2.41 19.44
CA SER A 19 -48.30 -2.72 18.00
C SER A 19 -49.59 -2.26 17.28
N PRO A 20 -49.78 -2.50 15.95
CA PRO A 20 -48.96 -2.15 14.79
C PRO A 20 -49.79 -1.39 13.71
N THR A 21 -49.16 -0.69 12.76
CA THR A 21 -49.80 -0.39 11.46
C THR A 21 -48.85 -0.55 10.29
N ASP A 22 -49.41 -1.19 9.26
CA ASP A 22 -48.96 -1.49 7.91
C ASP A 22 -48.28 -0.34 7.17
N GLY A 23 -47.31 -0.67 6.30
CA GLY A 23 -46.60 0.31 5.47
C GLY A 23 -45.55 -0.33 4.57
N THR A 24 -46.01 -0.80 3.41
CA THR A 24 -45.21 -1.27 2.28
C THR A 24 -44.28 -0.19 1.72
N ALA A 25 -42.97 -0.48 1.63
CA ALA A 25 -42.03 0.31 0.82
C ALA A 25 -40.96 -0.60 0.19
N HIS A 26 -40.99 -0.71 -1.13
CA HIS A 26 -39.95 -1.35 -1.94
C HIS A 26 -38.64 -0.54 -1.92
N PRO A 27 -37.46 -1.19 -1.99
CA PRO A 27 -36.19 -0.47 -2.15
C PRO A 27 -36.02 0.05 -3.60
N PRO A 28 -35.40 1.23 -3.79
CA PRO A 28 -35.25 1.82 -5.11
C PRO A 28 -34.20 1.09 -5.95
N ARG A 29 -34.54 0.97 -7.23
CA ARG A 29 -33.78 0.38 -8.33
C ARG A 29 -32.53 1.24 -8.61
N VAL A 30 -31.34 0.67 -8.45
CA VAL A 30 -30.08 1.34 -8.80
C VAL A 30 -29.97 1.41 -10.32
N SER A 31 -29.99 2.62 -10.87
CA SER A 31 -29.73 2.89 -12.29
C SER A 31 -28.23 2.77 -12.58
N SER A 32 -27.89 1.99 -13.60
CA SER A 32 -26.54 1.86 -14.14
C SER A 32 -26.05 3.21 -14.70
N LEU A 33 -25.01 3.78 -14.10
CA LEU A 33 -24.35 4.99 -14.59
C LEU A 33 -23.20 4.62 -15.52
N SER A 34 -23.18 5.24 -16.70
CA SER A 34 -22.19 5.07 -17.76
C SER A 34 -20.83 5.66 -17.38
N ALA A 35 -19.75 4.97 -17.76
CA ALA A 35 -18.35 5.34 -17.53
C ALA A 35 -17.93 6.69 -18.17
N SER A 36 -18.76 7.31 -19.00
CA SER A 36 -18.45 8.53 -19.73
C SER A 36 -18.42 9.82 -18.88
N SER A 37 -18.88 9.79 -17.63
CA SER A 37 -18.89 10.96 -16.73
C SER A 37 -17.63 11.12 -15.86
N LEU A 38 -16.62 10.25 -16.05
CA LEU A 38 -15.49 10.07 -15.13
C LEU A 38 -14.18 10.76 -15.58
N ILE A 39 -14.20 11.61 -16.62
CA ILE A 39 -12.98 12.17 -17.21
C ILE A 39 -12.80 13.64 -16.79
N PRO A 40 -11.71 14.01 -16.08
CA PRO A 40 -11.35 15.41 -15.84
C PRO A 40 -11.07 16.12 -17.17
N SER A 41 -11.53 17.36 -17.32
CA SER A 41 -11.25 18.17 -18.50
C SER A 41 -9.77 18.55 -18.56
N TRP A 42 -9.08 18.19 -19.65
CA TRP A 42 -7.68 18.52 -19.86
C TRP A 42 -7.51 19.93 -20.45
N PRO A 43 -6.41 20.64 -20.16
CA PRO A 43 -6.16 21.97 -20.71
C PRO A 43 -5.96 21.91 -22.22
N LYS A 44 -6.69 22.75 -22.96
CA LYS A 44 -6.47 22.93 -24.41
C LYS A 44 -5.21 23.78 -24.64
N ILE A 45 -4.21 23.21 -25.29
CA ILE A 45 -3.00 23.93 -25.72
C ILE A 45 -3.31 24.73 -27.02
N SER A 46 -2.78 25.95 -27.08
CA SER A 46 -2.97 26.95 -28.13
C SER A 46 -2.49 26.51 -29.51
N LYS A 47 -3.22 26.90 -30.56
CA LYS A 47 -2.99 26.57 -31.96
C LYS A 47 -1.70 27.20 -32.51
N THR A 48 -0.82 26.38 -33.07
CA THR A 48 0.17 26.75 -34.10
C THR A 48 -0.38 26.47 -35.51
N SER A 49 0.27 27.03 -36.54
CA SER A 49 -0.19 27.16 -37.93
C SER A 49 -0.62 25.87 -38.64
N SER A 50 -1.55 26.01 -39.60
CA SER A 50 -2.54 24.99 -39.97
C SER A 50 -2.17 23.91 -40.98
N THR A 51 -1.01 23.97 -41.65
CA THR A 51 -0.63 22.97 -42.67
C THR A 51 0.32 21.89 -42.12
N ASP A 52 1.43 22.27 -41.50
CA ASP A 52 2.40 21.30 -40.94
C ASP A 52 1.81 20.49 -39.77
N ALA A 53 0.95 21.13 -38.95
CA ALA A 53 0.27 20.48 -37.83
C ALA A 53 -0.77 19.43 -38.27
N SER A 54 -1.21 19.44 -39.53
CA SER A 54 -2.12 18.43 -40.06
C SER A 54 -1.38 17.19 -40.53
N GLU A 55 -0.21 17.37 -41.15
CA GLU A 55 0.64 16.28 -41.64
C GLU A 55 1.31 15.53 -40.49
N GLU A 56 1.83 16.24 -39.49
CA GLU A 56 2.41 15.64 -38.28
C GLU A 56 1.39 14.78 -37.50
N LYS A 57 0.14 15.25 -37.41
CA LYS A 57 -0.96 14.48 -36.79
C LYS A 57 -1.28 13.22 -37.57
N GLU A 58 -1.21 13.26 -38.89
CA GLU A 58 -1.48 12.10 -39.73
C GLU A 58 -0.37 11.06 -39.59
N VAL A 59 0.90 11.48 -39.67
CA VAL A 59 2.06 10.60 -39.46
C VAL A 59 1.99 9.91 -38.10
N LYS A 60 1.70 10.67 -37.04
CA LYS A 60 1.50 10.13 -35.69
C LYS A 60 0.39 9.08 -35.65
N ARG A 61 -0.77 9.35 -36.25
CA ARG A 61 -1.88 8.39 -36.30
C ARG A 61 -1.50 7.11 -37.02
N VAL A 62 -0.79 7.22 -38.14
CA VAL A 62 -0.31 6.06 -38.91
C VAL A 62 0.69 5.23 -38.08
N HIS A 63 1.63 5.86 -37.38
CA HIS A 63 2.59 5.15 -36.53
C HIS A 63 1.91 4.43 -35.36
N ILE A 64 0.99 5.10 -34.66
CA ILE A 64 0.22 4.50 -33.56
C ILE A 64 -0.62 3.33 -34.09
N ALA A 65 -1.32 3.50 -35.21
CA ALA A 65 -2.12 2.43 -35.82
C ALA A 65 -1.26 1.21 -36.20
N SER A 66 -0.12 1.43 -36.85
CA SER A 66 0.82 0.37 -37.22
C SER A 66 1.39 -0.38 -36.00
N PHE A 67 1.67 0.35 -34.90
CA PHE A 67 2.08 -0.26 -33.65
C PHE A 67 0.97 -1.17 -33.08
N LEU A 68 -0.26 -0.68 -33.02
CA LEU A 68 -1.39 -1.41 -32.45
C LEU A 68 -1.80 -2.62 -33.30
N GLU A 69 -1.66 -2.55 -34.62
CA GLU A 69 -1.82 -3.71 -35.51
C GLU A 69 -0.82 -4.83 -35.19
N SER A 70 0.38 -4.46 -34.75
CA SER A 70 1.41 -5.42 -34.34
C SER A 70 1.14 -6.03 -32.95
N TYR A 71 0.34 -5.36 -32.11
CA TYR A 71 0.03 -5.78 -30.74
C TYR A 71 -1.47 -5.70 -30.42
N PRO A 72 -2.31 -6.55 -31.05
CA PRO A 72 -3.77 -6.46 -30.95
C PRO A 72 -4.33 -6.80 -29.55
N HIS A 73 -3.48 -7.30 -28.65
CA HIS A 73 -3.86 -7.64 -27.28
C HIS A 73 -3.77 -6.45 -26.31
N LEU A 74 -3.24 -5.30 -26.75
CA LEU A 74 -3.21 -4.09 -25.93
C LEU A 74 -4.62 -3.48 -25.85
N ASP A 75 -5.20 -3.50 -24.66
CA ASP A 75 -6.47 -2.85 -24.35
C ASP A 75 -6.27 -1.33 -24.31
N ILE A 76 -6.50 -0.69 -25.46
CA ILE A 76 -6.38 0.76 -25.64
C ILE A 76 -7.74 1.46 -25.83
N ASP A 77 -8.85 0.75 -25.69
CA ASP A 77 -10.21 1.27 -25.88
C ASP A 77 -10.64 2.26 -24.78
N GLU A 78 -9.72 2.61 -23.89
CA GLU A 78 -9.88 3.65 -22.89
C GLU A 78 -9.76 5.04 -23.55
N LEU A 79 -10.88 5.77 -23.65
CA LEU A 79 -10.94 7.14 -24.20
C LEU A 79 -9.86 8.07 -23.60
N ALA A 80 -9.57 7.92 -22.30
CA ALA A 80 -8.53 8.71 -21.62
C ALA A 80 -7.13 8.38 -22.15
N LEU A 81 -6.85 7.13 -22.52
CA LEU A 81 -5.59 6.75 -23.15
C LEU A 81 -5.47 7.35 -24.56
N THR A 82 -6.52 7.29 -25.37
CA THR A 82 -6.52 7.91 -26.70
C THR A 82 -6.24 9.41 -26.61
N GLN A 83 -6.90 10.11 -25.69
CA GLN A 83 -6.65 11.52 -25.42
C GLN A 83 -5.21 11.77 -24.96
N TYR A 84 -4.66 10.88 -24.13
CA TYR A 84 -3.27 10.97 -23.67
C TYR A 84 -2.30 10.88 -24.83
N LEU A 85 -2.43 9.82 -25.62
CA LEU A 85 -1.59 9.60 -26.79
C LEU A 85 -1.67 10.79 -27.73
N ASP A 86 -2.86 11.34 -27.99
CA ASP A 86 -3.07 12.54 -28.81
C ASP A 86 -2.34 13.79 -28.30
N SER A 87 -2.13 13.90 -26.98
CA SER A 87 -1.42 15.03 -26.38
C SER A 87 0.12 14.97 -26.48
N LEU A 88 0.68 13.78 -26.75
CA LEU A 88 2.13 13.55 -26.85
C LEU A 88 2.67 13.87 -28.27
N SER A 89 4.00 13.93 -28.42
CA SER A 89 4.61 13.84 -29.76
C SER A 89 4.48 12.42 -30.33
N ALA A 90 4.77 12.23 -31.62
CA ALA A 90 4.75 10.89 -32.20
C ALA A 90 5.72 9.93 -31.48
N ASP A 91 6.97 10.37 -31.28
CA ASP A 91 7.99 9.57 -30.61
C ASP A 91 7.61 9.25 -29.16
N ALA A 92 7.14 10.26 -28.40
CA ALA A 92 6.74 10.05 -27.01
C ALA A 92 5.51 9.13 -26.87
N ALA A 93 4.60 9.15 -27.84
CA ALA A 93 3.46 8.24 -27.86
C ALA A 93 3.91 6.79 -28.12
N ILE A 94 4.85 6.58 -29.05
CA ILE A 94 5.42 5.25 -29.31
C ILE A 94 6.22 4.77 -28.10
N ASP A 95 7.09 5.59 -27.52
CA ASP A 95 7.86 5.25 -26.31
C ASP A 95 6.93 4.82 -25.15
N PHE A 96 5.79 5.51 -24.98
CA PHE A 96 4.78 5.13 -23.99
C PHE A 96 4.12 3.78 -24.32
N LEU A 97 3.75 3.56 -25.59
CA LEU A 97 3.13 2.30 -26.03
C LEU A 97 4.09 1.12 -25.90
N GLU A 98 5.39 1.32 -26.10
CA GLU A 98 6.41 0.30 -25.82
C GLU A 98 6.47 -0.06 -24.33
N ASP A 99 6.52 0.95 -23.44
CA ASP A 99 6.48 0.69 -21.99
C ASP A 99 5.18 0.01 -21.56
N PHE A 100 4.05 0.38 -22.19
CA PHE A 100 2.74 -0.21 -21.90
C PHE A 100 2.63 -1.65 -22.42
N ARG A 101 3.21 -1.95 -23.59
CA ARG A 101 3.34 -3.32 -24.10
C ARG A 101 4.16 -4.17 -23.14
N ASP A 102 5.37 -3.73 -22.80
CA ASP A 102 6.26 -4.43 -21.88
C ASP A 102 5.53 -4.78 -20.58
N ALA A 103 4.84 -3.79 -19.99
CA ALA A 103 4.05 -3.97 -18.79
C ALA A 103 2.88 -4.96 -18.96
N THR A 104 2.23 -4.97 -20.13
CA THR A 104 1.13 -5.90 -20.45
C THR A 104 1.63 -7.33 -20.58
N GLU A 105 2.78 -7.52 -21.23
CA GLU A 105 3.33 -8.82 -21.60
C GLU A 105 4.00 -9.59 -20.45
N GLY A 106 4.30 -8.96 -19.31
CA GLY A 106 5.10 -9.65 -18.29
C GLY A 106 6.29 -8.86 -17.77
N VAL A 107 6.78 -7.93 -18.57
CA VAL A 107 8.16 -7.46 -18.48
C VAL A 107 8.30 -6.47 -17.34
N LEU A 108 9.22 -6.78 -16.44
CA LEU A 108 9.69 -5.88 -15.40
C LEU A 108 11.17 -5.61 -15.64
N LYS A 109 11.51 -4.35 -15.94
CA LYS A 109 12.86 -3.93 -16.28
C LYS A 109 13.75 -3.95 -15.03
N PRO A 110 15.06 -4.26 -15.14
CA PRO A 110 15.99 -4.13 -14.03
C PRO A 110 16.14 -2.66 -13.64
N SER A 111 16.45 -2.39 -12.37
CA SER A 111 16.68 -1.02 -11.92
C SER A 111 17.96 -0.46 -12.51
N LYS A 112 17.86 0.69 -13.20
CA LYS A 112 19.01 1.51 -13.62
C LYS A 112 19.15 2.75 -12.73
N LEU A 113 18.50 2.74 -11.55
CA LEU A 113 18.47 3.89 -10.66
C LEU A 113 19.89 4.16 -10.11
N GLY A 114 20.42 5.35 -10.42
CA GLY A 114 21.81 5.72 -10.14
C GLY A 114 22.74 5.63 -11.36
N GLU A 115 22.32 4.94 -12.43
CA GLU A 115 23.03 4.89 -13.71
C GLU A 115 22.50 5.95 -14.70
N VAL A 116 21.20 6.25 -14.60
CA VAL A 116 20.52 7.24 -15.45
C VAL A 116 19.95 8.41 -14.61
N PRO A 117 19.84 9.63 -15.18
CA PRO A 117 19.15 10.73 -14.53
C PRO A 117 17.70 10.37 -14.23
N TRP A 118 17.31 10.48 -12.96
CA TRP A 118 15.98 10.12 -12.52
C TRP A 118 15.05 11.33 -12.57
N LYS A 119 13.98 11.24 -13.37
CA LYS A 119 12.97 12.31 -13.48
C LYS A 119 11.87 12.23 -12.41
N GLY A 120 11.75 11.09 -11.72
CA GLY A 120 10.79 10.88 -10.64
C GLY A 120 9.35 10.67 -11.12
N ILE A 121 8.41 10.90 -10.22
CA ILE A 121 6.97 10.70 -10.40
C ILE A 121 6.26 12.06 -10.29
N GLU A 122 5.41 12.40 -11.26
CA GLU A 122 4.59 13.60 -11.16
C GLU A 122 3.47 13.43 -10.13
N ASN A 123 3.33 14.39 -9.22
CA ASN A 123 2.24 14.38 -8.25
C ASN A 123 0.88 14.46 -8.96
N ALA A 124 0.01 13.49 -8.69
CA ALA A 124 -1.32 13.39 -9.29
C ALA A 124 -2.44 13.94 -8.40
N GLY A 125 -2.11 14.75 -7.39
CA GLY A 125 -3.05 15.30 -6.40
C GLY A 125 -3.05 14.45 -5.13
N ASN A 126 -2.22 14.82 -4.15
CA ASN A 126 -2.02 14.07 -2.90
C ASN A 126 -1.56 12.62 -3.11
N SER A 127 -0.78 12.35 -4.17
CA SER A 127 -0.25 11.00 -4.48
C SER A 127 1.02 10.65 -3.74
N CYS A 128 1.58 11.55 -2.93
CA CYS A 128 2.90 11.37 -2.33
C CYS A 128 3.06 10.08 -1.52
N TYR A 129 1.99 9.57 -0.90
CA TYR A 129 2.00 8.28 -0.20
C TYR A 129 2.16 7.08 -1.17
N ILE A 130 1.55 7.16 -2.35
CA ILE A 130 1.71 6.18 -3.44
C ILE A 130 3.12 6.31 -4.03
N ASP A 131 3.51 7.54 -4.37
CA ASP A 131 4.78 7.84 -5.03
C ASP A 131 5.95 7.32 -4.18
N SER A 132 5.96 7.67 -2.89
CA SER A 132 7.01 7.27 -1.96
C SER A 132 7.02 5.76 -1.72
N LEU A 133 5.84 5.13 -1.60
CA LEU A 133 5.75 3.69 -1.38
C LEU A 133 6.27 2.90 -2.57
N ILE A 134 5.87 3.27 -3.80
CA ILE A 134 6.32 2.59 -5.02
C ILE A 134 7.84 2.73 -5.19
N VAL A 135 8.39 3.92 -4.93
CA VAL A 135 9.83 4.13 -4.96
C VAL A 135 10.54 3.24 -3.92
N ALA A 136 10.03 3.18 -2.69
CA ALA A 136 10.62 2.36 -1.64
C ALA A 136 10.57 0.86 -1.97
N MET A 137 9.46 0.38 -2.55
CA MET A 137 9.30 -1.04 -2.87
C MET A 137 10.05 -1.45 -4.13
N PHE A 138 10.03 -0.64 -5.18
CA PHE A 138 10.42 -1.10 -6.52
C PHE A 138 11.52 -0.26 -7.18
N GLY A 139 11.89 0.88 -6.60
CA GLY A 139 12.83 1.81 -7.20
C GLY A 139 14.20 1.17 -7.44
N LYS A 140 14.84 0.72 -6.37
CA LYS A 140 16.15 0.04 -6.42
C LYS A 140 16.07 -1.45 -6.10
N GLU A 141 15.18 -1.81 -5.19
CA GLU A 141 15.06 -3.18 -4.70
C GLU A 141 14.23 -4.05 -5.65
N SER A 142 14.58 -5.33 -5.73
CA SER A 142 13.87 -6.34 -6.54
C SER A 142 13.09 -7.35 -5.69
N VAL A 143 13.13 -7.25 -4.35
CA VAL A 143 12.50 -8.22 -3.44
C VAL A 143 11.00 -8.31 -3.67
N PHE A 144 10.36 -7.21 -4.08
CA PHE A 144 8.93 -7.16 -4.35
C PHE A 144 8.57 -7.47 -5.81
N ASP A 145 9.52 -7.68 -6.71
CA ASP A 145 9.28 -7.88 -8.15
C ASP A 145 8.37 -9.08 -8.42
N ALA A 146 8.42 -10.09 -7.55
CA ALA A 146 7.55 -11.25 -7.60
C ALA A 146 6.05 -10.87 -7.49
N LEU A 147 5.70 -9.77 -6.80
CA LEU A 147 4.31 -9.28 -6.74
C LEU A 147 3.80 -8.84 -8.13
N LEU A 148 4.70 -8.35 -8.98
CA LEU A 148 4.36 -7.79 -10.29
C LEU A 148 4.53 -8.78 -11.44
N THR A 149 5.27 -9.86 -11.24
CA THR A 149 5.64 -10.82 -12.30
C THR A 149 4.97 -12.19 -12.16
N ARG A 150 4.41 -12.51 -11.00
CA ARG A 150 3.70 -13.78 -10.79
C ARG A 150 2.28 -13.72 -11.35
N GLU A 151 1.77 -14.88 -11.75
CA GLU A 151 0.37 -15.01 -12.13
C GLU A 151 -0.54 -14.88 -10.91
N LEU A 152 -1.69 -14.24 -11.11
CA LEU A 152 -2.68 -14.06 -10.06
C LEU A 152 -3.51 -15.34 -9.91
N PRO A 153 -3.78 -15.80 -8.67
CA PRO A 153 -4.67 -16.93 -8.45
C PRO A 153 -6.08 -16.58 -8.94
N ASN A 154 -6.81 -17.57 -9.48
CA ASN A 154 -8.21 -17.45 -9.91
C ASN A 154 -8.46 -16.43 -11.04
N ALA A 155 -7.65 -16.46 -12.11
CA ALA A 155 -7.68 -15.55 -13.27
C ALA A 155 -9.01 -15.41 -14.05
N GLY A 156 -10.13 -15.99 -13.59
CA GLY A 156 -11.44 -15.95 -14.23
C GLY A 156 -12.49 -15.06 -13.58
N ASP A 157 -12.28 -14.51 -12.38
CA ASP A 157 -13.26 -13.64 -11.72
C ASP A 157 -13.01 -12.14 -11.94
N ALA A 158 -14.06 -11.32 -11.77
CA ALA A 158 -13.99 -9.87 -12.01
C ALA A 158 -12.95 -9.17 -11.12
N LYS A 159 -12.75 -9.70 -9.89
CA LYS A 159 -11.74 -9.19 -8.96
C LYS A 159 -10.33 -9.43 -9.49
N SER A 160 -10.04 -10.62 -10.00
CA SER A 160 -8.75 -10.98 -10.58
C SER A 160 -8.47 -10.21 -11.86
N ALA A 161 -9.50 -9.88 -12.65
CA ALA A 161 -9.34 -8.99 -13.80
C ALA A 161 -8.91 -7.57 -13.37
N ASN A 162 -9.49 -7.01 -12.31
CA ASN A 162 -9.09 -5.70 -11.79
C ASN A 162 -7.67 -5.75 -11.21
N LEU A 163 -7.33 -6.79 -10.45
CA LEU A 163 -5.98 -7.00 -9.93
C LEU A 163 -4.95 -7.15 -11.06
N LYS A 164 -5.31 -7.82 -12.16
CA LYS A 164 -4.44 -7.95 -13.33
C LYS A 164 -4.18 -6.58 -13.98
N ARG A 165 -5.21 -5.73 -14.10
CA ARG A 165 -5.04 -4.34 -14.58
C ARG A 165 -4.13 -3.55 -13.64
N LEU A 166 -4.36 -3.63 -12.33
CA LEU A 166 -3.49 -2.99 -11.33
C LEU A 166 -2.04 -3.47 -11.43
N GLN A 167 -1.81 -4.77 -11.62
CA GLN A 167 -0.48 -5.34 -11.81
C GLN A 167 0.21 -4.83 -13.08
N ILE A 168 -0.53 -4.70 -14.20
CA ILE A 168 -0.03 -4.10 -15.44
C ILE A 168 0.34 -2.63 -15.20
N THR A 169 -0.55 -1.84 -14.59
CA THR A 169 -0.29 -0.41 -14.37
C THR A 169 0.86 -0.18 -13.39
N LEU A 170 1.01 -1.01 -12.35
CA LEU A 170 2.19 -0.97 -11.47
C LEU A 170 3.47 -1.30 -12.23
N ARG A 171 3.47 -2.31 -13.10
CA ARG A 171 4.63 -2.61 -13.96
C ARG A 171 4.99 -1.45 -14.88
N LEU A 172 4.00 -0.79 -15.47
CA LEU A 172 4.23 0.41 -16.29
C LEU A 172 4.94 1.50 -15.47
N VAL A 173 4.42 1.82 -14.28
CA VAL A 173 5.03 2.80 -13.38
C VAL A 173 6.46 2.41 -13.04
N VAL A 174 6.69 1.16 -12.63
CA VAL A 174 8.02 0.68 -12.21
C VAL A 174 9.01 0.65 -13.38
N ASN A 175 8.58 0.25 -14.58
CA ASN A 175 9.43 0.24 -15.77
C ASN A 175 9.87 1.66 -16.14
N GLN A 176 8.93 2.62 -16.14
CA GLN A 176 9.24 4.04 -16.36
C GLN A 176 10.21 4.56 -15.29
N LEU A 177 9.95 4.23 -14.02
CA LEU A 177 10.79 4.61 -12.89
C LEU A 177 12.23 4.11 -13.04
N ARG A 178 12.38 2.81 -13.34
CA ARG A 178 13.67 2.12 -13.44
C ARG A 178 14.47 2.52 -14.67
N ASP A 179 13.83 2.95 -15.74
CA ASP A 179 14.48 3.54 -16.91
C ASP A 179 14.82 5.04 -16.75
N GLY A 180 14.52 5.65 -15.60
CA GLY A 180 14.75 7.09 -15.39
C GLY A 180 13.74 7.99 -16.11
N LYS A 181 12.70 7.42 -16.72
CA LYS A 181 11.63 8.15 -17.38
C LYS A 181 10.75 8.86 -16.33
N LEU A 182 10.10 9.94 -16.76
CA LEU A 182 9.12 10.63 -15.92
C LEU A 182 7.86 9.78 -15.87
N VAL A 183 7.42 9.37 -14.68
CA VAL A 183 6.09 8.78 -14.53
C VAL A 183 5.08 9.91 -14.55
N SER A 184 4.32 9.99 -15.63
CA SER A 184 3.42 11.11 -15.88
C SER A 184 2.21 11.11 -14.95
N ARG A 185 1.60 12.28 -14.80
CA ARG A 185 0.33 12.44 -14.07
C ARG A 185 -0.78 11.53 -14.64
N TYR A 186 -0.79 11.28 -15.95
CA TYR A 186 -1.73 10.35 -16.57
C TYR A 186 -1.52 8.92 -16.05
N THR A 187 -0.28 8.42 -16.06
CA THR A 187 0.04 7.08 -15.53
C THR A 187 -0.37 6.94 -14.07
N MET A 188 -0.12 7.97 -13.25
CA MET A 188 -0.51 7.97 -11.84
C MET A 188 -2.04 8.03 -11.62
N HIS A 189 -2.77 8.73 -12.47
CA HIS A 189 -4.25 8.70 -12.44
C HIS A 189 -4.81 7.33 -12.81
N ARG A 190 -4.23 6.68 -13.82
CA ARG A 190 -4.58 5.30 -14.18
C ARG A 190 -4.30 4.34 -13.02
N LEU A 191 -3.15 4.46 -12.37
CA LEU A 191 -2.81 3.65 -11.19
C LEU A 191 -3.85 3.79 -10.08
N ARG A 192 -4.29 5.01 -9.79
CA ARG A 192 -5.32 5.27 -8.77
C ARG A 192 -6.68 4.66 -9.12
N LEU A 193 -7.09 4.78 -10.38
CA LEU A 193 -8.29 4.12 -10.87
C LEU A 193 -8.22 2.59 -10.67
N ASP A 194 -7.09 1.99 -11.02
CA ASP A 194 -6.90 0.55 -10.89
C ASP A 194 -6.79 0.10 -9.42
N LEU A 195 -6.24 0.93 -8.53
CA LEU A 195 -6.28 0.71 -7.08
C LEU A 195 -7.74 0.64 -6.59
N ILE A 196 -8.55 1.66 -6.91
CA ILE A 196 -9.96 1.74 -6.49
C ILE A 196 -10.75 0.54 -7.03
N ARG A 197 -10.60 0.22 -8.33
CA ARG A 197 -11.25 -0.94 -8.96
C ARG A 197 -10.84 -2.27 -8.31
N SER A 198 -9.64 -2.34 -7.75
CA SER A 198 -9.12 -3.51 -7.06
C SER A 198 -9.54 -3.59 -5.58
N GLY A 199 -10.35 -2.65 -5.10
CA GLY A 199 -10.88 -2.63 -3.73
C GLY A 199 -10.09 -1.74 -2.76
N TRP A 200 -9.23 -0.85 -3.25
CA TRP A 200 -8.66 0.20 -2.40
C TRP A 200 -9.73 1.25 -2.09
N GLU A 201 -10.18 1.31 -0.84
CA GLU A 201 -11.20 2.27 -0.39
C GLU A 201 -10.59 3.53 0.24
N GLY A 202 -9.38 3.44 0.81
CA GLY A 202 -8.74 4.52 1.57
C GLY A 202 -9.61 4.99 2.75
N THR A 203 -9.32 6.17 3.29
CA THR A 203 -10.09 6.79 4.39
C THR A 203 -11.39 7.45 3.93
N SER A 204 -11.63 7.60 2.62
CA SER A 204 -12.84 8.20 2.07
C SER A 204 -13.59 7.25 1.14
N THR A 205 -14.75 6.77 1.58
CA THR A 205 -15.69 5.92 0.81
C THR A 205 -16.41 6.65 -0.32
N SER A 206 -16.03 7.90 -0.62
CA SER A 206 -16.62 8.72 -1.69
C SER A 206 -15.64 8.93 -2.84
N MET A 207 -16.14 9.16 -4.05
CA MET A 207 -15.31 9.51 -5.22
C MET A 207 -14.45 10.79 -5.02
N ALA A 208 -14.59 11.53 -3.91
CA ALA A 208 -13.65 12.60 -3.54
C ALA A 208 -12.26 12.08 -3.06
N CYS A 209 -12.08 10.76 -2.97
CA CYS A 209 -10.85 10.05 -2.62
C CYS A 209 -9.62 10.43 -3.47
N TRP A 210 -9.82 10.95 -4.69
CA TRP A 210 -8.74 11.37 -5.60
C TRP A 210 -7.83 12.46 -5.04
N SER A 211 -8.32 13.22 -4.06
CA SER A 211 -7.62 14.33 -3.42
C SER A 211 -7.34 14.10 -1.95
N CYS A 212 -7.56 12.90 -1.40
CA CYS A 212 -7.28 12.62 -0.01
C CYS A 212 -5.85 12.10 0.15
N GLN A 213 -5.19 12.55 1.22
CA GLN A 213 -3.93 11.97 1.65
C GLN A 213 -4.26 10.73 2.48
N GLU A 214 -3.59 9.63 2.20
CA GLU A 214 -3.81 8.33 2.84
C GLU A 214 -2.52 7.83 3.51
N ASP A 215 -2.65 6.79 4.33
CA ASP A 215 -1.52 6.15 5.01
C ASP A 215 -0.78 5.18 4.06
N ALA A 216 0.54 5.35 3.93
CA ALA A 216 1.38 4.49 3.11
C ALA A 216 1.46 3.04 3.63
N SER A 217 1.34 2.83 4.95
CA SER A 217 1.33 1.51 5.58
C SER A 217 0.04 0.74 5.26
N GLU A 218 -1.11 1.42 5.23
CA GLU A 218 -2.37 0.82 4.80
C GLU A 218 -2.31 0.44 3.32
N LEU A 219 -1.77 1.31 2.46
CA LEU A 219 -1.57 1.00 1.04
C LEU A 219 -0.61 -0.18 0.86
N PHE A 220 0.47 -0.24 1.65
CA PHE A 220 1.40 -1.37 1.64
C PHE A 220 0.70 -2.68 2.01
N LEU A 221 -0.09 -2.69 3.09
CA LEU A 221 -0.84 -3.87 3.52
C LEU A 221 -1.89 -4.26 2.48
N PHE A 222 -2.55 -3.30 1.84
CA PHE A 222 -3.46 -3.56 0.73
C PHE A 222 -2.75 -4.23 -0.43
N LEU A 223 -1.66 -3.65 -0.95
CA LEU A 223 -0.92 -4.20 -2.09
C LEU A 223 -0.37 -5.58 -1.81
N THR A 224 0.24 -5.77 -0.63
CA THR A 224 0.80 -7.07 -0.24
C THR A 224 -0.28 -8.12 0.01
N SER A 225 -1.47 -7.74 0.47
CA SER A 225 -2.61 -8.65 0.57
C SER A 225 -3.20 -8.98 -0.80
N ALA A 226 -3.44 -7.95 -1.63
CA ALA A 226 -4.02 -8.05 -2.97
C ALA A 226 -3.18 -8.93 -3.90
N PHE A 227 -1.86 -8.79 -3.81
CA PHE A 227 -0.89 -9.61 -4.53
C PHE A 227 -0.30 -10.72 -3.67
N SER A 228 -1.02 -11.15 -2.62
CA SER A 228 -0.75 -12.32 -1.76
C SER A 228 0.74 -12.54 -1.49
N ALA A 229 1.41 -11.48 -1.03
CA ALA A 229 2.76 -11.53 -0.52
C ALA A 229 2.81 -12.49 0.69
N PRO A 230 3.91 -13.23 0.85
CA PRO A 230 4.06 -14.11 1.99
C PRO A 230 4.23 -13.31 3.28
N PHE A 231 4.15 -14.00 4.41
CA PHE A 231 4.25 -13.40 5.73
C PHE A 231 5.63 -13.60 6.36
N LEU A 232 5.99 -12.70 7.26
CA LEU A 232 7.12 -12.77 8.18
C LEU A 232 6.65 -13.50 9.45
N PRO A 233 7.19 -14.69 9.76
CA PRO A 233 6.88 -15.38 10.99
C PRO A 233 7.71 -14.83 12.15
N ILE A 234 7.03 -14.57 13.27
CA ILE A 234 7.60 -14.02 14.49
C ILE A 234 7.27 -15.00 15.61
N GLU A 235 8.32 -15.48 16.29
CA GLU A 235 8.22 -16.27 17.50
C GLU A 235 8.15 -15.32 18.71
N GLU A 236 7.15 -15.49 19.55
CA GLU A 236 6.95 -14.76 20.81
C GLU A 236 7.10 -15.74 21.97
N VAL A 237 7.91 -15.35 22.97
CA VAL A 237 8.08 -16.07 24.22
C VAL A 237 7.82 -15.13 25.41
N LEU A 238 6.96 -15.56 26.34
CA LEU A 238 6.60 -14.83 27.54
C LEU A 238 7.27 -15.44 28.77
N PHE A 239 8.05 -14.64 29.49
CA PHE A 239 8.67 -15.02 30.76
C PHE A 239 7.97 -14.30 31.92
N HIS A 240 7.45 -15.06 32.89
CA HIS A 240 6.79 -14.51 34.07
C HIS A 240 6.96 -15.43 35.29
N GLY A 241 6.64 -14.92 36.48
CA GLY A 241 6.75 -15.66 37.74
C GLY A 241 5.64 -16.70 38.01
N GLY A 242 4.88 -17.07 36.98
CA GLY A 242 3.76 -18.02 37.08
C GLY A 242 4.17 -19.43 36.68
N ALA A 243 3.24 -20.38 36.75
CA ALA A 243 3.44 -21.70 36.15
C ALA A 243 3.47 -21.58 34.62
N ALA A 244 4.28 -22.43 33.97
CA ALA A 244 4.38 -22.48 32.52
C ALA A 244 3.01 -22.84 31.90
N ASP A 245 2.68 -22.14 30.83
CA ASP A 245 1.45 -22.29 30.06
C ASP A 245 1.78 -22.58 28.60
N LYS A 246 0.89 -23.27 27.90
CA LYS A 246 1.01 -23.50 26.45
C LYS A 246 0.92 -22.19 25.64
N ASP A 247 0.34 -21.15 26.23
CA ASP A 247 0.17 -19.85 25.59
C ASP A 247 1.38 -18.92 25.85
N ASP A 248 2.43 -19.41 26.51
CA ASP A 248 3.69 -18.66 26.76
C ASP A 248 4.58 -18.61 25.52
N GLU A 249 4.39 -19.54 24.59
CA GLU A 249 5.12 -19.63 23.33
C GLU A 249 4.12 -19.64 22.17
N ARG A 250 4.29 -18.72 21.22
CA ARG A 250 3.49 -18.72 19.99
C ARG A 250 4.26 -18.20 18.80
N VAL A 251 3.88 -18.67 17.62
CA VAL A 251 4.30 -18.09 16.35
C VAL A 251 3.10 -17.37 15.75
N PHE A 252 3.30 -16.11 15.40
CA PHE A 252 2.34 -15.32 14.64
C PHE A 252 3.01 -14.76 13.40
N THR A 253 2.22 -14.24 12.47
CA THR A 253 2.73 -13.78 11.18
C THR A 253 2.28 -12.36 10.86
N GLU A 254 3.19 -11.59 10.26
CA GLU A 254 2.96 -10.19 9.89
C GLU A 254 3.52 -9.93 8.50
N ARG A 255 3.14 -8.82 7.85
CA ARG A 255 3.82 -8.36 6.62
C ARG A 255 4.72 -7.15 6.85
N MET A 256 4.63 -6.55 8.03
CA MET A 256 5.32 -5.33 8.42
C MET A 256 5.46 -5.32 9.94
N LEU A 257 6.65 -4.97 10.46
CA LEU A 257 6.86 -4.82 11.90
C LEU A 257 6.41 -3.45 12.36
N GLN A 258 5.56 -3.40 13.38
CA GLN A 258 5.11 -2.16 14.00
C GLN A 258 5.99 -1.86 15.21
N LEU A 259 6.70 -0.73 15.16
CA LEU A 259 7.62 -0.29 16.20
C LEU A 259 7.05 0.94 16.89
N GLY A 260 6.77 0.83 18.19
CA GLY A 260 6.32 1.95 18.99
C GLY A 260 7.45 2.93 19.28
N ILE A 261 7.23 4.22 19.07
CA ILE A 261 8.17 5.27 19.47
C ILE A 261 7.91 5.61 20.95
N PRO A 262 8.90 5.43 21.85
CA PRO A 262 8.73 5.74 23.28
C PRO A 262 8.28 7.19 23.51
N GLU A 263 7.26 7.39 24.35
CA GLU A 263 6.72 8.72 24.67
C GLU A 263 7.77 9.64 25.30
N GLU A 264 8.71 9.09 26.07
CA GLU A 264 9.81 9.82 26.70
C GLU A 264 10.73 10.49 25.66
N ALA A 265 10.91 9.85 24.50
CA ALA A 265 11.64 10.41 23.36
C ALA A 265 10.85 11.54 22.67
N LYS A 266 9.50 11.49 22.69
CA LYS A 266 8.63 12.56 22.17
C LYS A 266 8.71 13.82 23.04
N VAL A 267 8.80 13.66 24.37
CA VAL A 267 8.87 14.78 25.34
C VAL A 267 10.21 15.54 25.28
N LYS A 268 11.34 14.84 25.10
CA LYS A 268 12.67 15.48 24.98
C LYS A 268 12.75 16.43 23.77
N LYS A 269 12.14 16.09 22.64
CA LYS A 269 12.10 16.95 21.43
C LYS A 269 11.25 18.22 21.60
N MET A 270 10.20 18.20 22.42
CA MET A 270 9.39 19.39 22.70
C MET A 270 10.11 20.40 23.61
N LYS A 271 10.92 19.93 24.57
CA LYS A 271 11.66 20.81 25.50
C LYS A 271 12.89 21.49 24.88
N GLY A 272 13.51 20.89 23.85
CA GLY A 272 14.64 21.50 23.13
C GLY A 272 14.28 22.69 22.23
N LYS A 273 12.99 23.00 22.03
CA LYS A 273 12.52 24.17 21.28
C LYS A 273 12.17 25.38 22.16
N THR A 274 12.32 25.29 23.48
CA THR A 274 12.17 26.46 24.34
C THR A 274 13.48 27.25 24.29
N GLU A 275 13.50 28.34 23.52
CA GLU A 275 14.56 29.35 23.56
C GLU A 275 14.78 29.79 25.02
N GLN A 276 15.82 29.29 25.68
CA GLN A 276 16.40 29.99 26.82
C GLN A 276 17.18 31.18 26.27
N LYS A 277 16.49 32.32 26.15
CA LYS A 277 17.15 33.62 26.06
C LYS A 277 17.70 33.96 27.43
N ASP A 278 18.98 33.70 27.63
CA ASP A 278 19.72 34.32 28.72
C ASP A 278 19.86 35.83 28.43
N GLN A 279 19.75 36.65 29.48
CA GLN A 279 19.76 38.12 29.40
C GLN A 279 21.10 38.74 28.93
N ASN A 280 22.05 37.93 28.44
CA ASN A 280 23.37 38.38 28.00
C ASN A 280 23.78 37.94 26.58
N GLY A 281 22.87 37.41 25.75
CA GLY A 281 23.10 37.32 24.29
C GLY A 281 24.29 36.45 23.85
N GLN A 282 24.73 35.48 24.65
CA GLN A 282 25.68 34.45 24.23
C GLN A 282 24.96 33.10 24.15
N ALA A 283 24.95 32.53 22.94
CA ALA A 283 24.42 31.19 22.68
C ALA A 283 25.33 30.15 23.36
N ASN A 284 24.97 29.75 24.57
CA ASN A 284 25.54 28.57 25.21
C ASN A 284 25.00 27.30 24.52
N GLY A 285 25.87 26.29 24.45
CA GLY A 285 25.80 25.17 23.50
C GLY A 285 24.48 24.42 23.44
N MET A 286 24.20 23.90 22.24
CA MET A 286 23.16 22.90 22.00
C MET A 286 23.37 21.75 23.00
N VAL A 287 22.45 21.61 23.94
CA VAL A 287 22.30 20.34 24.68
C VAL A 287 21.98 19.30 23.62
N GLU A 288 22.93 18.41 23.38
CA GLU A 288 22.82 17.25 22.50
C GLU A 288 21.68 16.39 23.05
N GLY A 289 20.47 16.59 22.52
CA GLY A 289 19.34 15.76 22.87
C GLY A 289 19.64 14.35 22.37
N ASP A 290 19.62 13.37 23.28
CA ASP A 290 19.82 11.95 22.94
C ASP A 290 19.06 11.61 21.66
N SER A 291 19.81 11.32 20.59
CA SER A 291 19.23 10.90 19.32
C SER A 291 18.63 9.52 19.52
N LEU A 292 17.38 9.33 19.12
CA LEU A 292 16.72 8.03 19.18
C LEU A 292 17.23 7.18 18.01
N HIS A 293 17.91 6.08 18.32
CA HIS A 293 18.41 5.14 17.32
C HIS A 293 17.37 4.07 17.02
N LEU A 294 17.29 3.62 15.76
CA LEU A 294 16.34 2.58 15.34
C LEU A 294 16.64 1.26 16.03
N GLU A 295 17.92 0.99 16.26
CA GLU A 295 18.44 -0.16 16.96
C GLU A 295 17.87 -0.23 18.39
N ASP A 296 17.83 0.91 19.09
CA ASP A 296 17.27 0.99 20.44
C ASP A 296 15.77 0.71 20.43
N ILE A 297 15.02 1.32 19.49
CA ILE A 297 13.59 1.06 19.34
C ILE A 297 13.33 -0.42 19.08
N LEU A 298 14.09 -1.03 18.16
CA LEU A 298 13.96 -2.45 17.84
C LEU A 298 14.22 -3.33 19.06
N MET A 299 15.29 -3.06 19.81
CA MET A 299 15.63 -3.85 20.99
C MET A 299 14.60 -3.70 22.11
N GLU A 300 14.24 -2.46 22.46
CA GLU A 300 13.39 -2.16 23.61
C GLU A 300 11.90 -2.37 23.34
N SER A 301 11.45 -2.14 22.11
CA SER A 301 10.01 -2.15 21.77
C SER A 301 9.58 -3.42 21.05
N PHE A 302 10.49 -4.09 20.32
CA PHE A 302 10.16 -5.29 19.56
C PHE A 302 10.81 -6.54 20.14
N PHE A 303 12.14 -6.64 20.16
CA PHE A 303 12.82 -7.89 20.54
C PHE A 303 12.65 -8.23 22.02
N SER A 304 12.53 -7.22 22.87
CA SER A 304 12.67 -7.40 24.31
C SER A 304 11.87 -6.36 25.08
N SER A 305 10.58 -6.63 25.31
CA SER A 305 9.64 -5.67 25.90
C SER A 305 9.03 -6.18 27.22
N LYS A 306 8.66 -5.24 28.10
CA LYS A 306 7.86 -5.54 29.29
C LYS A 306 6.39 -5.40 28.96
N VAL A 307 5.61 -6.44 29.25
CA VAL A 307 4.17 -6.49 28.98
C VAL A 307 3.39 -6.91 30.21
N LYS A 308 2.07 -6.66 30.20
CA LYS A 308 1.15 -7.17 31.21
C LYS A 308 0.27 -8.24 30.59
N VAL A 309 0.21 -9.40 31.23
CA VAL A 309 -0.59 -10.54 30.77
C VAL A 309 -1.70 -10.85 31.77
N GLU A 310 -2.88 -11.23 31.27
CA GLU A 310 -3.97 -11.70 32.12
C GLU A 310 -3.88 -13.20 32.32
N ARG A 311 -3.93 -13.66 33.58
CA ARG A 311 -3.93 -15.09 33.93
C ARG A 311 -5.17 -15.44 34.73
N THR A 312 -5.72 -16.61 34.45
CA THR A 312 -6.85 -17.16 35.22
C THR A 312 -6.28 -17.98 36.38
N LEU A 313 -6.72 -17.68 37.59
CA LEU A 313 -6.37 -18.47 38.76
C LEU A 313 -7.28 -19.69 38.87
N ASP A 314 -6.70 -20.81 39.28
CA ASP A 314 -7.41 -22.04 39.67
C ASP A 314 -8.11 -21.85 41.04
N ALA A 315 -9.04 -20.90 41.09
CA ALA A 315 -9.90 -20.61 42.22
C ALA A 315 -11.37 -20.66 41.77
N PRO A 316 -12.32 -21.02 42.66
CA PRO A 316 -13.74 -21.06 42.30
C PRO A 316 -14.19 -19.67 41.84
N GLY A 317 -14.44 -19.52 40.53
CA GLY A 317 -14.87 -18.26 39.92
C GLY A 317 -14.03 -17.75 38.73
N ASN A 318 -13.00 -18.47 38.26
CA ASN A 318 -12.13 -18.05 37.13
C ASN A 318 -11.64 -16.60 37.29
N LEU A 319 -11.08 -16.29 38.47
CA LEU A 319 -10.58 -14.95 38.75
C LEU A 319 -9.39 -14.65 37.83
N LYS A 320 -9.48 -13.56 37.06
CA LYS A 320 -8.37 -13.09 36.23
C LYS A 320 -7.50 -12.09 36.98
N ILE A 321 -6.20 -12.28 36.96
CA ILE A 321 -5.21 -11.35 37.51
C ILE A 321 -4.26 -10.88 36.41
N SER A 322 -3.78 -9.64 36.53
CA SER A 322 -2.74 -9.10 35.64
C SER A 322 -1.37 -9.32 36.27
N VAL A 323 -0.43 -9.89 35.52
CA VAL A 323 0.94 -10.16 35.95
C VAL A 323 1.91 -9.50 34.97
N ASP A 324 3.01 -8.95 35.48
CA ASP A 324 4.09 -8.45 34.64
C ASP A 324 4.84 -9.63 34.00
N ALA A 325 5.07 -9.54 32.69
CA ALA A 325 5.82 -10.52 31.92
C ALA A 325 6.87 -9.81 31.05
N TRP A 326 7.93 -10.55 30.74
CA TRP A 326 8.91 -10.16 29.75
C TRP A 326 8.58 -10.88 28.44
N GLN A 327 8.36 -10.11 27.38
CA GLN A 327 8.12 -10.62 26.05
C GLN A 327 9.43 -10.57 25.26
N ALA A 328 9.86 -11.72 24.76
CA ALA A 328 10.94 -11.83 23.81
C ALA A 328 10.37 -12.20 22.43
N ASN A 329 10.62 -11.36 21.43
CA ASN A 329 10.25 -11.66 20.06
C ASN A 329 11.49 -12.08 19.26
N ARG A 330 11.32 -13.00 18.32
CA ARG A 330 12.35 -13.42 17.39
C ARG A 330 11.77 -13.50 15.99
N LEU A 331 12.39 -12.75 15.07
CA LEU A 331 12.07 -12.88 13.65
C LEU A 331 12.66 -14.18 13.10
N LEU A 332 11.83 -15.02 12.50
CA LEU A 332 12.30 -16.23 11.84
C LEU A 332 12.86 -15.89 10.45
N PRO A 333 13.99 -16.47 10.03
CA PRO A 333 14.74 -16.04 8.84
C PRO A 333 14.18 -16.62 7.54
N PHE A 334 12.85 -16.68 7.40
CA PHE A 334 12.17 -17.12 6.19
C PHE A 334 10.81 -16.43 6.05
N PHE A 335 10.27 -16.43 4.83
CA PHE A 335 8.87 -16.09 4.58
C PHE A 335 7.99 -17.34 4.64
N THR A 336 6.75 -17.22 5.12
CA THR A 336 5.75 -18.30 5.12
C THR A 336 4.56 -17.96 4.22
N PRO A 337 4.04 -18.89 3.41
CA PRO A 337 2.82 -18.68 2.64
C PRO A 337 1.56 -18.74 3.52
N GLN A 338 1.65 -19.33 4.71
CA GLN A 338 0.50 -19.54 5.58
C GLN A 338 0.63 -18.71 6.87
N ASN A 339 -0.47 -18.09 7.30
CA ASN A 339 -0.57 -17.42 8.60
C ASN A 339 -1.06 -18.37 9.70
N GLU A 340 -1.02 -17.91 10.95
CA GLU A 340 -1.48 -18.65 12.12
C GLU A 340 -3.00 -18.92 12.15
N ALA A 341 -3.79 -18.18 11.36
CA ALA A 341 -5.23 -18.40 11.19
C ALA A 341 -5.55 -19.49 10.14
N GLY A 342 -4.54 -19.96 9.40
CA GLY A 342 -4.66 -20.97 8.36
C GLY A 342 -4.91 -20.41 6.95
N ASP A 343 -4.89 -19.09 6.77
CA ASP A 343 -4.94 -18.46 5.44
C ASP A 343 -3.66 -18.74 4.69
N ASP A 344 -3.80 -19.23 3.45
CA ASP A 344 -2.70 -19.60 2.58
C ASP A 344 -2.67 -18.67 1.36
N VAL A 345 -1.56 -17.97 1.16
CA VAL A 345 -1.32 -17.10 -0.01
C VAL A 345 -0.79 -17.86 -1.23
N GLY A 346 -0.61 -19.17 -1.11
CA GLY A 346 -0.24 -20.10 -2.19
C GLY A 346 1.26 -20.28 -2.40
N ALA A 347 1.59 -21.19 -3.31
CA ALA A 347 2.94 -21.57 -3.73
C ALA A 347 3.64 -20.50 -4.59
N GLY A 348 3.60 -19.24 -4.14
CA GLY A 348 4.34 -18.11 -4.70
C GLY A 348 5.44 -17.59 -3.76
N ALA A 349 5.56 -18.18 -2.56
CA ALA A 349 6.51 -17.77 -1.54
C ALA A 349 7.96 -18.08 -1.96
N GLU A 350 8.17 -19.13 -2.76
CA GLU A 350 9.49 -19.52 -3.27
C GLU A 350 10.16 -18.45 -4.13
N LYS A 351 9.39 -17.58 -4.80
CA LYS A 351 9.95 -16.40 -5.49
C LYS A 351 10.46 -15.31 -4.55
N PHE A 352 10.02 -15.31 -3.28
CA PHE A 352 10.50 -14.39 -2.23
C PHE A 352 11.63 -14.99 -1.39
N LEU A 353 11.95 -16.29 -1.55
CA LEU A 353 13.01 -16.97 -0.82
C LEU A 353 14.43 -16.65 -1.35
N SER A 354 14.56 -15.80 -2.37
CA SER A 354 15.87 -15.33 -2.82
C SER A 354 16.62 -14.65 -1.66
N ASN A 355 17.94 -14.84 -1.58
CA ASN A 355 18.87 -14.63 -0.46
C ASN A 355 18.84 -13.29 0.34
N SER A 356 17.85 -12.42 0.14
CA SER A 356 17.70 -11.12 0.80
C SER A 356 16.27 -10.98 1.34
N MET A 357 16.12 -11.12 2.66
CA MET A 357 14.87 -10.80 3.35
C MET A 357 14.77 -9.28 3.52
N MET A 358 13.68 -8.69 3.04
CA MET A 358 13.33 -7.31 3.37
C MET A 358 12.32 -7.29 4.53
N ILE A 359 12.57 -6.44 5.52
CA ILE A 359 11.71 -6.28 6.70
C ILE A 359 11.11 -4.87 6.66
N PRO A 360 9.84 -4.72 6.24
CA PRO A 360 9.15 -3.43 6.27
C PRO A 360 8.90 -3.02 7.72
N LEU A 361 9.26 -1.78 8.07
CA LEU A 361 9.08 -1.21 9.40
C LEU A 361 8.06 -0.07 9.36
N LEU A 362 7.11 -0.08 10.29
CA LEU A 362 6.21 1.03 10.58
C LEU A 362 6.57 1.62 11.93
N LEU A 363 6.92 2.89 11.97
CA LEU A 363 7.14 3.62 13.22
C LEU A 363 5.82 4.26 13.66
N LYS A 364 5.40 4.02 14.91
CA LYS A 364 4.10 4.45 15.44
C LYS A 364 4.21 5.30 16.71
#